data_AF-A0A847ZQH2-F1
#
_entry.id   AF-A0A847ZQH2-F1
#
_cell.length_a   1.000
_cell.length_b   1.000
_cell.length_c   1.000
_cell.angle_alpha   90.00
_cell.angle_beta   90.00
_cell.angle_gamma   90.00
#
_symmetry.space_group_name_H-M   'P 1'
#
loop_
_entity.id
_entity.type
_entity.pdbx_description
1 polymer ?
#
loop_
_entity_poly.entity_id
_entity_poly.type
_entity_poly.pdbx_seq_one_letter_code
_entity_poly.pdbx_strand_id
1 'polypeptide(L)'
;SVDVVLGDRFGASADAEITAVAEDCLSAAGLRVVRNRPYAGGFSTENHGRPQLGRHALQIEINRNLYLDEGRQQKTADFAGLKQLLDTLCQRLADVMSQDADAADLPMAAE
;
A
#
# COMPACT_ATOMS: atom_id res chain seq x y z
N SER A 1 15.33 4.11 -11.97
CA SER A 1 13.90 3.88 -12.27
C SER A 1 13.17 3.73 -10.95
N VAL A 2 11.86 3.96 -10.90
CA VAL A 2 11.04 3.65 -9.73
C VAL A 2 10.44 2.26 -9.93
N ASP A 3 10.37 1.48 -8.85
CA ASP A 3 9.86 0.12 -8.87
C ASP A 3 8.40 0.08 -8.38
N VAL A 4 8.08 0.86 -7.35
CA VAL A 4 6.70 1.02 -6.84
C VAL A 4 6.39 2.49 -6.52
N VAL A 5 5.17 2.95 -6.83
CA VAL A 5 4.63 4.22 -6.34
C VAL A 5 3.46 3.95 -5.39
N LEU A 6 3.52 4.51 -4.19
CA LEU A 6 2.43 4.49 -3.21
C LEU A 6 1.64 5.80 -3.29
N GLY A 7 0.32 5.71 -3.45
CA GLY A 7 -0.58 6.87 -3.53
C GLY A 7 -1.63 6.86 -2.42
N ASP A 8 -1.46 7.72 -1.42
CA ASP A 8 -2.37 7.89 -0.27
C ASP A 8 -3.03 9.27 -0.23
N ARG A 9 -2.98 9.99 -1.35
CA ARG A 9 -3.43 11.38 -1.53
C ARG A 9 -2.82 12.32 -0.50
N PHE A 10 -1.52 12.17 -0.23
CA PHE A 10 -0.79 12.95 0.78
C PHE A 10 -1.41 12.78 2.18
N GLY A 11 -1.80 11.56 2.53
CA GLY A 11 -2.46 11.20 3.79
C GLY A 11 -3.97 11.46 3.83
N ALA A 12 -4.57 11.97 2.75
CA ALA A 12 -6.02 12.21 2.72
C ALA A 12 -6.86 10.93 2.57
N SER A 13 -6.28 9.83 2.06
CA SER A 13 -7.02 8.59 1.80
C SER A 13 -6.62 7.40 2.68
N ALA A 14 -5.47 7.43 3.34
CA ALA A 14 -5.01 6.39 4.28
C ALA A 14 -4.21 7.03 5.44
N ASP A 15 -4.19 6.36 6.59
CA ASP A 15 -3.37 6.83 7.72
C ASP A 15 -1.89 6.56 7.45
N ALA A 16 -1.04 7.38 8.09
CA ALA A 16 0.40 7.38 7.84
C ALA A 16 1.05 6.02 8.12
N GLU A 17 0.55 5.29 9.12
CA GLU A 17 1.05 3.96 9.49
C GLU A 17 0.79 2.92 8.40
N ILE A 18 -0.41 2.92 7.81
CA ILE A 18 -0.76 2.04 6.68
C ILE A 18 0.20 2.27 5.50
N THR A 19 0.46 3.53 5.13
CA THR A 19 1.41 3.83 4.06
C THR A 19 2.85 3.46 4.44
N ALA A 20 3.25 3.65 5.70
CA ALA A 20 4.59 3.31 6.19
C ALA A 20 4.84 1.80 6.16
N VAL A 21 3.90 0.99 6.65
CA VAL A 21 3.99 -0.48 6.60
C VAL A 21 4.16 -0.99 5.18
N ALA A 22 3.43 -0.40 4.23
CA ALA A 22 3.56 -0.74 2.82
C ALA A 22 4.95 -0.36 2.26
N GLU A 23 5.42 0.85 2.53
CA GLU A 23 6.73 1.31 2.08
C GLU A 23 7.86 0.46 2.66
N ASP A 24 7.82 0.14 3.95
CA ASP A 24 8.83 -0.65 4.64
C ASP A 24 8.86 -2.09 4.11
N CYS A 25 7.71 -2.73 3.94
CA CYS A 25 7.63 -4.09 3.42
C CYS A 25 8.26 -4.21 2.02
N LEU A 26 7.96 -3.25 1.14
CA LEU A 26 8.44 -3.24 -0.24
C LEU A 26 9.91 -2.82 -0.32
N SER A 27 10.33 -1.82 0.45
CA SER A 27 11.71 -1.35 0.49
C SER A 27 12.66 -2.39 1.11
N ALA A 28 12.20 -3.13 2.12
CA ALA A 28 12.95 -4.25 2.71
C ALA A 28 13.20 -5.39 1.70
N ALA A 29 12.37 -5.51 0.66
CA ALA A 29 12.59 -6.42 -0.46
C ALA A 29 13.56 -5.87 -1.53
N GLY A 30 14.14 -4.69 -1.29
CA GLY A 30 15.08 -4.03 -2.19
C GLY A 30 14.43 -3.21 -3.32
N LEU A 31 13.11 -3.00 -3.28
CA LEU A 31 12.41 -2.20 -4.29
C LEU A 31 12.60 -0.70 -4.03
N ARG A 32 12.77 0.10 -5.08
CA ARG A 32 12.75 1.56 -5.00
C ARG A 32 11.31 2.05 -4.95
N VAL A 33 10.85 2.35 -3.75
CA VAL A 33 9.51 2.87 -3.48
C VAL A 33 9.55 4.39 -3.43
N VAL A 34 8.53 5.04 -3.97
CA VAL A 34 8.30 6.48 -3.80
C VAL A 34 6.84 6.75 -3.45
N ARG A 35 6.57 7.88 -2.81
CA ARG A 35 5.22 8.30 -2.44
C ARG A 35 4.69 9.43 -3.33
N ASN A 36 3.43 9.31 -3.69
CA ASN A 36 2.57 10.33 -4.28
C ASN A 36 3.04 10.99 -5.58
N ARG A 37 4.12 10.50 -6.20
CA ARG A 37 4.63 11.02 -7.48
C ARG A 37 5.08 9.89 -8.40
N PRO A 38 4.71 9.93 -9.69
CA PRO A 38 3.79 10.89 -10.32
C PRO A 38 2.32 10.67 -9.95
N TYR A 39 2.00 9.59 -9.22
CA TYR A 39 0.64 9.20 -8.89
C TYR A 39 0.39 9.34 -7.38
N ALA A 40 -0.44 10.30 -6.99
CA ALA A 40 -0.87 10.50 -5.60
C ALA A 40 -2.04 9.60 -5.18
N GLY A 41 -2.63 8.86 -6.12
CA GLY A 41 -3.91 8.19 -5.94
C GLY A 41 -4.96 8.70 -6.93
N GLY A 42 -5.89 7.84 -7.33
CA GLY A 42 -6.96 8.14 -8.27
C GLY A 42 -8.35 8.17 -7.65
N PHE A 43 -9.36 7.94 -8.49
CA PHE A 43 -10.78 7.97 -8.12
C PHE A 43 -11.11 7.13 -6.87
N SER A 44 -10.60 5.89 -6.78
CA SER A 44 -10.90 5.01 -5.64
C SER A 44 -10.36 5.56 -4.33
N THR A 45 -9.11 6.04 -4.32
CA THR A 45 -8.50 6.64 -3.12
C THR A 45 -9.26 7.89 -2.67
N GLU A 46 -9.74 8.70 -3.61
CA GLU A 46 -10.52 9.91 -3.33
C GLU A 46 -11.89 9.62 -2.71
N ASN A 47 -12.58 8.63 -3.26
CA ASN A 47 -13.99 8.39 -2.93
C ASN A 47 -14.17 7.41 -1.77
N HIS A 48 -13.17 6.57 -1.47
CA HIS A 48 -13.31 5.50 -0.49
C HIS A 48 -12.42 5.64 0.74
N GLY A 49 -11.34 6.44 0.67
CA GLY A 49 -10.49 6.74 1.82
C GLY A 49 -11.13 7.79 2.74
N ARG A 50 -11.40 7.42 3.98
CA ARG A 50 -11.85 8.30 5.07
C ARG A 50 -11.12 7.86 6.36
N PRO A 51 -9.82 8.20 6.51
CA PRO A 51 -9.02 7.68 7.63
C PRO A 51 -9.59 8.07 9.00
N GLN A 52 -10.17 9.27 9.10
CA GLN A 52 -10.92 9.76 10.27
C GLN A 52 -12.13 8.89 10.66
N LEU A 53 -12.59 8.01 9.78
CA LEU A 53 -13.68 7.04 9.99
C LEU A 53 -13.17 5.59 9.96
N GLY A 54 -11.86 5.36 10.14
CA GLY A 54 -11.24 4.04 10.09
C GLY A 54 -11.28 3.36 8.71
N ARG A 55 -11.43 4.14 7.63
CA ARG A 55 -11.49 3.62 6.26
C ARG A 55 -10.28 4.10 5.47
N HIS A 56 -9.41 3.18 5.08
CA HIS A 56 -8.18 3.52 4.37
C HIS A 56 -8.23 3.02 2.93
N ALA A 57 -7.70 3.83 2.02
CA ALA A 57 -7.55 3.50 0.62
C ALA A 57 -6.14 3.94 0.17
N LEU A 58 -5.32 2.96 -0.18
CA LEU A 58 -3.95 3.12 -0.67
C LEU A 58 -3.85 2.58 -2.10
N GLN A 59 -3.32 3.37 -3.02
CA GLN A 59 -2.97 2.93 -4.36
C GLN A 59 -1.53 2.43 -4.39
N ILE A 60 -1.30 1.30 -5.06
CA ILE A 60 0.03 0.69 -5.22
C ILE A 60 0.26 0.44 -6.71
N GLU A 61 1.14 1.23 -7.31
CA GLU A 61 1.52 1.11 -8.72
C GLU A 61 2.83 0.33 -8.84
N ILE A 62 2.82 -0.81 -9.52
CA ILE A 62 3.97 -1.70 -9.65
C ILE A 62 4.53 -1.62 -11.07
N ASN A 63 5.84 -1.38 -11.20
CA ASN A 63 6.51 -1.39 -12.49
C ASN A 63 6.41 -2.79 -13.14
N ARG A 64 5.84 -2.86 -14.34
CA ARG A 64 5.59 -4.12 -15.06
C ARG A 64 6.87 -4.90 -15.37
N ASN A 65 8.01 -4.23 -15.51
CA ASN A 65 9.30 -4.89 -15.73
C ASN A 65 9.70 -5.83 -14.57
N LEU A 66 9.07 -5.71 -13.40
CA LEU A 66 9.30 -6.60 -12.25
C LEU A 66 8.66 -7.98 -12.44
N TYR A 67 7.70 -8.13 -13.36
CA TYR A 67 6.90 -9.37 -13.44
C TYR A 67 6.40 -9.74 -14.82
N LEU A 68 6.58 -8.88 -15.82
CA LEU A 68 6.04 -9.05 -17.17
C LEU A 68 7.11 -8.72 -18.22
N ASP A 69 7.35 -9.66 -19.13
CA ASP A 69 7.96 -9.39 -20.43
C ASP A 69 6.90 -8.71 -21.29
N GLU A 70 6.97 -7.38 -21.43
CA GLU A 70 5.96 -6.59 -22.12
C GLU A 70 5.86 -6.93 -23.62
N GLY A 71 6.99 -7.30 -24.25
CA GLY A 71 7.02 -7.65 -25.67
C GLY A 71 6.30 -8.97 -25.96
N ARG A 72 6.36 -9.90 -25.00
CA ARG A 72 5.68 -11.21 -25.10
C ARG A 72 4.34 -11.28 -24.39
N GLN A 73 4.01 -10.27 -23.58
CA GLN A 73 2.86 -10.27 -22.66
C GLN A 73 2.83 -11.52 -21.76
N GLN A 74 4.01 -11.97 -21.32
CA GLN A 74 4.18 -13.18 -20.51
C GLN A 74 4.84 -12.84 -19.18
N LYS A 75 4.45 -13.57 -18.14
CA LYS A 75 5.06 -13.43 -16.81
C LYS A 75 6.54 -13.79 -16.88
N THR A 76 7.39 -13.02 -16.22
CA THR A 76 8.80 -13.37 -16.03
C THR A 76 8.95 -14.44 -14.95
N ALA A 77 10.16 -14.98 -14.79
CA ALA A 77 10.49 -15.89 -13.70
C ALA A 77 10.30 -15.24 -12.30
N ASP A 78 10.43 -13.91 -12.24
CA ASP A 78 10.33 -13.13 -11.00
C ASP A 78 8.88 -12.93 -10.51
N PHE A 79 7.88 -13.23 -11.35
CA PHE A 79 6.46 -13.08 -10.99
C PHE A 79 6.11 -13.82 -9.69
N ALA A 80 6.64 -15.03 -9.49
CA ALA A 80 6.35 -15.82 -8.30
C ALA A 80 6.87 -15.13 -7.03
N GLY A 81 8.08 -14.56 -7.08
CA GLY A 81 8.67 -13.80 -5.98
C GLY A 81 7.88 -12.53 -5.67
N LEU A 82 7.50 -11.76 -6.70
CA LEU A 82 6.65 -10.58 -6.52
C LEU A 82 5.30 -10.96 -5.89
N LYS A 83 4.68 -12.06 -6.34
CA LYS A 83 3.42 -12.54 -5.75
C LYS A 83 3.58 -12.80 -4.24
N GLN A 84 4.62 -13.53 -3.84
CA GLN A 84 4.89 -13.82 -2.43
C GLN A 84 5.14 -12.56 -1.59
N LEU A 85 5.82 -11.57 -2.17
CA LEU A 85 5.99 -10.26 -1.55
C LEU A 85 4.65 -9.55 -1.35
N LEU A 86 3.76 -9.58 -2.34
CA LEU A 86 2.43 -8.98 -2.23
C LEU A 86 1.54 -9.72 -1.23
N ASP A 87 1.65 -11.06 -1.13
CA ASP A 87 0.96 -11.83 -0.09
C ASP A 87 1.44 -11.38 1.32
N THR A 88 2.75 -11.20 1.49
CA THR A 88 3.35 -10.70 2.74
C THR A 88 2.89 -9.29 3.08
N LEU A 89 2.83 -8.42 2.07
CA LEU A 89 2.32 -7.06 2.22
C LEU A 89 0.86 -7.04 2.67
N CYS A 90 -0.01 -7.83 2.02
CA CYS A 90 -1.41 -7.95 2.41
C CYS A 90 -1.56 -8.40 3.88
N GLN A 91 -0.74 -9.36 4.32
CA GLN A 91 -0.76 -9.82 5.71
C GLN A 91 -0.36 -8.70 6.68
N ARG A 92 0.75 -7.99 6.41
CA ARG A 92 1.21 -6.89 7.27
C ARG A 92 0.20 -5.75 7.37
N LEU A 93 -0.48 -5.42 6.26
CA LEU A 93 -1.54 -4.42 6.26
C LEU A 93 -2.75 -4.89 7.09
N ALA A 94 -3.13 -6.16 6.98
CA ALA A 94 -4.21 -6.72 7.79
C ALA A 94 -3.87 -6.72 9.29
N ASP A 95 -2.62 -7.02 9.66
CA ASP A 95 -2.16 -7.01 11.04
C ASP A 95 -2.29 -5.62 11.67
N VAL A 96 -1.84 -4.57 10.97
CA VAL A 96 -1.93 -3.17 11.43
C VAL A 96 -3.38 -2.71 11.52
N MET A 97 -4.20 -3.00 10.52
CA MET A 97 -5.63 -2.65 10.55
C MET A 97 -6.40 -3.34 11.69
N SER A 98 -5.94 -4.52 12.13
CA SER A 98 -6.54 -5.23 13.27
C SER A 98 -6.18 -4.57 14.60
N GLN A 99 -4.97 -4.00 14.72
CA GLN A 99 -4.54 -3.26 15.91
C GLN A 99 -5.26 -1.91 16.03
N ASP A 100 -5.49 -1.23 14.91
CA ASP A 100 -6.28 0.01 14.86
C ASP A 100 -7.72 -0.20 15.32
N ALA A 101 -8.34 -1.32 14.93
CA ALA A 101 -9.70 -1.66 15.34
C ALA A 101 -9.79 -1.88 16.86
N ASP A 102 -8.84 -2.59 17.44
CA ASP A 102 -8.77 -2.81 18.90
C ASP A 102 -8.56 -1.50 19.68
N ALA A 103 -7.81 -0.54 19.11
CA ALA A 103 -7.59 0.77 19.73
C ALA A 103 -8.83 1.68 19.67
N ALA A 104 -9.63 1.59 18.60
CA ALA A 104 -10.85 2.38 18.43
C ALA A 104 -12.01 1.96 19.37
N ASP A 105 -11.95 0.74 19.92
CA ASP A 105 -12.95 0.19 20.86
C ASP A 105 -12.67 0.54 22.35
N LEU A 106 -11.57 1.24 22.65
CA LEU A 106 -11.34 1.78 23.99
C LEU A 106 -12.32 2.96 24.24
N PRO A 107 -13.13 2.93 25.32
CA PRO A 107 -14.05 4.03 25.60
C PRO A 107 -13.23 5.31 25.79
N MET A 108 -13.49 6.30 24.94
CA MET A 108 -13.02 7.66 25.13
C MET A 108 -13.42 8.09 26.54
N ALA A 109 -12.44 8.20 27.44
CA ALA A 109 -12.67 8.78 28.75
C ALA A 109 -13.17 10.21 28.51
N ALA A 110 -14.45 10.43 28.82
CA ALA A 110 -15.06 11.75 28.74
C ALA A 110 -14.49 12.62 29.87
N GLU A 111 -13.88 13.74 29.48
CA GLU A 111 -13.68 14.92 30.33
C GLU A 111 -14.78 15.94 30.00
#